data_AF-A0A8W8IE69-F1
#
_entry.id   AF-A0A8W8IE69-F1
#
_cell.length_a   1.000
_cell.length_b   1.000
_cell.length_c   1.000
_cell.angle_alpha   90.00
_cell.angle_beta   90.00
_cell.angle_gamma   90.00
#
_symmetry.space_group_name_H-M   'P 1'
#
loop_
_entity.id
_entity.type
_entity.pdbx_description
1 polymer ?
#
loop_
_entity_poly.entity_id
_entity_poly.type
_entity_poly.pdbx_seq_one_letter_code
_entity_poly.pdbx_strand_id
1 'polypeptide(L)' 'MSHHNRTRQPSEDDEEDDPLDRILKKSGCADLHYKVQFCMAEKQDWRQCQVEVKEFRECVEKNKTKPPEKT' A
#
# COMPACT_ATOMS: atom_id res chain seq x y z
N MET A 1 -20.89 24.27 0.86
CA MET A 1 -19.84 23.52 1.60
C MET A 1 -20.22 22.04 1.48
N SER A 2 -19.54 21.28 0.61
CA SER A 2 -19.86 19.86 0.42
C SER A 2 -19.31 19.06 1.60
N HIS A 3 -20.22 18.56 2.43
CA HIS A 3 -19.89 17.64 3.51
C HIS A 3 -19.62 16.27 2.88
N HIS A 4 -18.36 15.87 2.79
CA HIS A 4 -18.03 14.49 2.51
C HIS A 4 -18.52 13.66 3.71
N ASN A 5 -19.64 12.96 3.53
CA ASN A 5 -20.19 12.04 4.52
C ASN A 5 -19.24 10.84 4.64
N ARG A 6 -18.28 10.95 5.56
CA ARG A 6 -17.26 9.93 5.85
C ARG A 6 -17.76 8.98 6.93
N THR A 7 -18.94 8.39 6.74
CA THR A 7 -19.40 7.31 7.62
C THR A 7 -18.92 5.99 7.02
N ARG A 8 -17.72 5.54 7.39
CA ARG A 8 -17.34 4.13 7.20
C ARG A 8 -18.11 3.36 8.27
N GLN A 9 -19.12 2.58 7.88
CA GLN A 9 -19.67 1.56 8.77
C GLN A 9 -18.59 0.49 8.96
N PRO A 10 -18.16 0.20 10.19
CA PRO A 10 -17.29 -0.94 10.43
C PRO A 10 -18.08 -2.21 10.12
N SER A 11 -17.63 -2.98 9.13
CA SER A 11 -18.10 -4.35 8.91
C SER A 11 -17.30 -5.28 9.83
N GLU A 12 -17.88 -6.42 10.21
CA GLU A 12 -17.23 -7.43 11.07
C GLU A 12 -15.87 -7.94 10.52
N ASP A 13 -15.56 -7.66 9.24
CA ASP A 13 -14.25 -7.81 8.59
C ASP A 13 -13.14 -6.84 9.08
N ASP A 14 -13.44 -5.80 9.88
CA ASP A 14 -12.42 -4.87 10.42
C ASP A 14 -11.49 -5.51 11.48
N GLU A 15 -11.76 -6.76 11.89
CA GLU A 15 -10.83 -7.59 12.68
C GLU A 15 -9.85 -8.39 11.81
N GLU A 16 -10.07 -8.44 10.48
CA GLU A 16 -9.14 -9.03 9.52
C GLU A 16 -8.18 -7.96 8.96
N ASP A 17 -6.93 -8.35 8.69
CA ASP A 17 -5.90 -7.53 8.03
C ASP A 17 -6.49 -6.62 6.92
N ASP A 18 -6.12 -5.33 6.91
CA ASP A 18 -6.64 -4.36 5.94
C ASP A 18 -6.51 -4.94 4.51
N PRO A 19 -7.54 -4.80 3.65
CA PRO A 19 -7.51 -5.34 2.30
C PRO A 19 -6.24 -4.96 1.53
N LEU A 20 -5.68 -3.77 1.75
CA LEU A 20 -4.42 -3.32 1.16
C LEU A 20 -3.23 -4.10 1.71
N ASP A 21 -3.12 -4.26 3.03
CA ASP A 21 -2.04 -5.01 3.68
C ASP A 21 -2.04 -6.48 3.23
N ARG A 22 -3.22 -7.08 3.09
CA ARG A 22 -3.37 -8.43 2.55
C ARG A 22 -2.85 -8.54 1.10
N ILE A 23 -3.11 -7.54 0.26
CA ILE A 23 -2.60 -7.49 -1.13
C ILE A 23 -1.09 -7.27 -1.16
N LEU A 24 -0.57 -6.40 -0.29
CA LEU A 24 0.86 -6.12 -0.18
C LEU A 24 1.65 -7.33 0.29
N LYS A 25 1.14 -8.07 1.29
CA LYS A 25 1.71 -9.34 1.74
C LYS A 25 1.71 -10.38 0.61
N LYS A 26 0.60 -10.55 -0.09
CA LYS A 26 0.49 -11.50 -1.23
C LYS A 26 1.40 -11.14 -2.41
N SER A 27 1.62 -9.87 -2.67
CA SER A 27 2.49 -9.39 -3.77
C SER A 27 3.97 -9.37 -3.40
N GLY A 28 4.34 -9.56 -2.14
CA GLY A 28 5.73 -9.41 -1.67
C GLY A 28 6.26 -7.97 -1.76
N CYS A 29 5.38 -6.98 -1.94
CA CYS A 29 5.75 -5.57 -2.05
C CYS A 29 5.58 -4.79 -0.72
N ALA A 30 5.26 -5.48 0.38
CA ALA A 30 4.99 -4.87 1.68
C ALA A 30 6.17 -4.04 2.21
N ASP A 31 7.40 -4.55 2.14
CA ASP A 31 8.58 -3.81 2.63
C ASP A 31 8.81 -2.48 1.89
N LEU A 32 8.60 -2.49 0.56
CA LEU A 32 8.71 -1.29 -0.26
C LEU A 32 7.58 -0.30 0.02
N HIS A 33 6.39 -0.80 0.34
CA HIS A 33 5.30 0.05 0.82
C HIS A 33 5.68 0.76 2.13
N TYR A 34 6.23 0.04 3.11
CA TYR A 34 6.66 0.64 4.36
C TYR A 34 7.80 1.65 4.18
N LYS A 35 8.75 1.41 3.26
CA LYS A 35 9.77 2.42 2.92
C LYS A 35 9.15 3.74 2.45
N VAL A 36 8.11 3.70 1.62
CA VAL A 36 7.39 4.89 1.20
C VAL A 36 6.71 5.56 2.40
N GLN A 37 6.03 4.79 3.26
CA GLN A 37 5.42 5.33 4.47
C GLN A 37 6.44 6.01 5.39
N PHE A 38 7.59 5.38 5.64
CA PHE A 38 8.66 5.94 6.46
C PHE A 38 9.22 7.23 5.86
N CYS A 39 9.52 7.25 4.56
CA CYS A 39 10.00 8.46 3.90
C CYS A 39 8.99 9.61 3.99
N MET A 40 7.69 9.32 3.82
CA MET A 40 6.64 10.32 3.96
C MET A 40 6.46 10.80 5.40
N ALA A 41 6.62 9.90 6.38
CA ALA A 41 6.56 10.26 7.81
C ALA A 41 7.73 11.16 8.22
N GLU A 42 8.93 10.89 7.69
CA GLU A 42 10.15 11.66 7.99
C GLU A 42 10.18 13.01 7.26
N LYS A 43 9.95 13.00 5.94
CA LYS A 43 10.18 14.17 5.09
C LYS A 43 8.93 15.00 4.86
N GLN A 44 7.75 14.37 4.93
CA GLN A 44 6.46 14.98 4.61
C GLN A 44 6.38 15.63 3.21
N ASP A 45 7.32 15.30 2.33
CA ASP A 45 7.40 15.79 0.97
C ASP A 45 7.63 14.62 0.02
N TRP A 46 6.58 14.28 -0.74
CA TRP A 46 6.60 13.17 -1.68
C TRP A 46 7.64 13.33 -2.79
N ARG A 47 8.07 14.57 -3.10
CA ARG A 47 9.12 14.80 -4.11
C ARG A 47 10.47 14.27 -3.66
N GLN A 48 10.71 14.21 -2.34
CA GLN A 48 11.94 13.66 -1.78
C GLN A 48 11.89 12.15 -1.57
N CYS A 49 10.72 11.52 -1.84
CA CYS A 49 10.48 10.08 -1.73
C CYS A 49 10.35 9.40 -3.09
N GLN A 50 10.80 10.05 -4.17
CA GLN A 50 10.66 9.53 -5.54
C GLN A 50 11.36 8.19 -5.75
N VAL A 51 12.46 7.94 -5.04
CA VAL A 51 13.21 6.67 -5.14
C VAL A 51 12.38 5.53 -4.58
N GLU A 52 11.90 5.67 -3.35
CA GLU A 52 11.09 4.67 -2.65
C GLU A 52 9.78 4.41 -3.40
N VAL A 53 9.13 5.47 -3.91
CA VAL A 53 7.90 5.36 -4.70
C VAL A 53 8.16 4.62 -6.02
N LYS A 54 9.29 4.87 -6.69
CA LYS A 54 9.65 4.18 -7.93
C LYS A 54 9.91 2.70 -7.69
N GLU A 55 10.68 2.35 -6.66
CA GLU A 55 10.93 0.94 -6.29
C GLU A 55 9.62 0.20 -6.01
N PHE A 56 8.74 0.81 -5.23
CA PHE A 56 7.43 0.24 -4.93
C PHE A 56 6.59 0.03 -6.19
N ARG A 57 6.56 1.02 -7.10
CA ARG A 57 5.83 0.92 -8.36
C ARG A 57 6.33 -0.23 -9.23
N GLU A 58 7.64 -0.37 -9.37
CA GLU A 58 8.26 -1.46 -10.14
C GLU A 58 7.92 -2.83 -9.55
N CYS A 59 7.90 -2.97 -8.22
CA CYS A 59 7.49 -4.21 -7.56
C CYS A 59 6.04 -4.57 -7.90
N VAL A 60 5.12 -3.60 -7.77
CA VAL A 60 3.71 -3.81 -8.06
C VAL A 60 3.49 -4.17 -9.54
N GLU A 61 4.17 -3.48 -10.45
CA GLU A 61 4.12 -3.77 -11.90
C GLU A 61 4.61 -5.19 -12.22
N LYS A 62 5.72 -5.63 -11.61
CA LYS A 62 6.24 -6.99 -11.77
C LYS A 62 5.30 -8.07 -11.23
N ASN A 63 4.58 -7.78 -10.14
CA ASN A 63 3.66 -8.75 -9.54
C ASN A 63 2.26 -8.74 -10.16
N LYS A 64 1.89 -7.70 -10.93
CA LYS A 64 0.68 -7.72 -11.76
C LYS A 64 0.77 -8.71 -12.92
N THR A 65 1.98 -9.04 -13.39
CA THR A 65 2.20 -9.89 -14.55
C THR A 65 2.55 -11.34 -14.19
N LYS A 66 2.83 -11.63 -12.91
CA LYS A 66 3.08 -12.98 -12.43
C LYS A 66 1.80 -13.58 -11.85
N PRO A 67 1.35 -14.76 -12.31
CA PRO A 67 0.34 -15.53 -11.56
C PRO A 67 0.86 -15.81 -10.15
N PRO A 68 0.00 -15.89 -9.12
CA PRO A 68 0.45 -16.22 -7.77
C PRO A 68 1.14 -17.58 -7.82
N GLU A 69 2.45 -17.60 -7.55
CA GLU A 69 3.21 -18.83 -7.41
C GLU A 69 2.65 -19.58 -6.20
N LYS A 70 1.89 -20.63 -6.47
CA LYS A 70 1.36 -21.55 -5.46
C LYS A 70 2.53 -22.36 -4.92
N THR A 71 2.90 -22.11 -3.67
CA THR A 71 3.68 -23.07 -2.85
C THR A 71 2.71 -23.86 -2.00
#